data_AF-A0A925P5M6-F1
#
_entry.id   AF-A0A925P5M6-F1
#
_cell.length_a   1.000
_cell.length_b   1.000
_cell.length_c   1.000
_cell.angle_alpha   90.00
_cell.angle_beta   90.00
_cell.angle_gamma   90.00
#
_symmetry.space_group_name_H-M   'P 1'
#
loop_
_entity.id
_entity.type
_entity.pdbx_description
1 polymer ?
#
loop_
_entity_poly.entity_id
_entity_poly.type
_entity_poly.pdbx_seq_one_letter_code
_entity_poly.pdbx_strand_id
1 'polypeptide(L)' 'RIMTPADAARAGSSYIVVGRPILKAPDPAAAARAILADLASA' A
#
# COMPACT_ATOMS: atom_id res chain seq x y z
N ARG A 1 15.70 -2.06 -2.86
CA ARG A 1 15.05 -2.82 -1.76
C ARG A 1 13.55 -2.76 -2.01
N ILE A 2 12.86 -3.89 -2.16
CA ILE A 2 11.39 -3.92 -2.29
C ILE A 2 10.85 -4.12 -0.88
N MET A 3 10.01 -3.20 -0.41
CA MET A 3 9.28 -3.36 0.86
C MET A 3 7.79 -3.30 0.58
N THR A 4 7.01 -4.04 1.35
CA THR A 4 5.56 -3.92 1.31
C THR A 4 5.13 -2.58 1.93
N PRO A 5 3.92 -2.08 1.61
CA PRO A 5 3.35 -0.93 2.32
C PRO A 5 3.37 -1.12 3.85
N ALA A 6 2.94 -2.28 4.36
CA ALA A 6 2.94 -2.57 5.78
C ALA A 6 4.34 -2.53 6.42
N ASP A 7 5.37 -3.06 5.73
CA ASP A 7 6.75 -2.96 6.22
C ASP A 7 7.26 -1.51 6.24
N ALA A 8 6.87 -0.70 5.25
CA ALA A 8 7.23 0.72 5.20
C ALA A 8 6.59 1.51 6.36
N ALA A 9 5.33 1.21 6.68
CA ALA A 9 4.62 1.79 7.81
C ALA A 9 5.30 1.42 9.14
N ARG A 10 5.58 0.13 9.36
CA ARG A 10 6.32 -0.35 10.54
C ARG A 10 7.72 0.22 10.66
N ALA A 11 8.37 0.54 9.54
CA ALA A 11 9.67 1.22 9.52
C ALA A 11 9.58 2.73 9.83
N GLY A 12 8.39 3.27 10.12
CA GLY A 12 8.18 4.66 10.51
C GLY A 12 7.97 5.63 9.34
N SER A 13 7.66 5.14 8.13
CA SER A 13 7.36 6.03 7.01
C SER A 13 6.02 6.75 7.22
N SER A 14 6.05 8.07 7.24
CA SER A 14 4.84 8.89 7.33
C SER A 14 4.06 8.97 6.01
N TYR A 15 4.68 8.57 4.88
CA TYR A 15 4.07 8.60 3.56
C TYR A 15 4.51 7.39 2.74
N ILE A 16 3.55 6.73 2.08
CA ILE A 16 3.77 5.53 1.26
C ILE A 16 3.18 5.78 -0.13
N VAL A 17 4.02 5.71 -1.16
CA VAL A 17 3.59 5.88 -2.56
C VAL A 17 3.42 4.52 -3.22
N VAL A 18 2.19 4.22 -3.65
CA VAL A 18 1.88 2.97 -4.36
C VAL A 18 1.47 3.25 -5.81
N GLY A 19 2.33 2.85 -6.75
CA GLY A 19 2.12 3.05 -8.19
C GLY A 19 1.56 1.80 -8.89
N ARG A 20 2.46 0.95 -9.41
CA ARG A 20 2.11 -0.24 -10.22
C ARG A 20 1.01 -1.13 -9.61
N PRO A 21 0.97 -1.42 -8.29
CA PRO A 21 -0.08 -2.26 -7.72
C PRO A 21 -1.49 -1.69 -7.89
N ILE A 22 -1.64 -0.36 -7.86
CA ILE A 22 -2.93 0.31 -8.05
C ILE A 22 -3.21 0.47 -9.55
N LEU A 23 -2.24 0.96 -10.31
CA LEU A 23 -2.43 1.30 -11.73
C LEU A 23 -2.64 0.08 -12.64
N LYS A 24 -2.16 -1.10 -12.24
CA LYS A 24 -2.34 -2.34 -13.01
C LYS A 24 -3.47 -3.23 -12.48
N ALA A 25 -4.15 -2.82 -11.41
CA ALA A 25 -5.26 -3.59 -10.88
C ALA A 25 -6.48 -3.50 -11.80
N PRO A 26 -7.27 -4.59 -11.95
CA PRO A 26 -8.54 -4.54 -12.67
C PRO A 26 -9.53 -3.54 -12.09
N ASP A 27 -9.50 -3.36 -10.76
CA ASP A 27 -10.21 -2.31 -10.03
C ASP A 27 -9.19 -1.54 -9.16
N PRO A 28 -8.71 -0.37 -9.65
CA PRO A 28 -7.77 0.47 -8.90
C PRO A 28 -8.32 0.94 -7.55
N ALA A 29 -9.63 1.18 -7.45
CA ALA A 29 -10.24 1.65 -6.22
C ALA A 29 -10.31 0.53 -5.17
N ALA A 30 -10.62 -0.70 -5.58
CA ALA A 30 -10.55 -1.87 -4.69
C ALA A 30 -9.11 -2.14 -4.23
N ALA A 31 -8.13 -2.05 -5.12
CA ALA A 31 -6.72 -2.21 -4.76
C ALA A 31 -6.27 -1.16 -3.74
N ALA A 32 -6.61 0.11 -3.94
CA ALA A 32 -6.31 1.18 -2.99
C ALA A 32 -6.96 0.93 -1.63
N ARG A 33 -8.23 0.51 -1.58
CA ARG A 33 -8.93 0.16 -0.33
C ARG A 33 -8.26 -1.00 0.41
N ALA A 34 -7.85 -2.05 -0.31
CA ALA A 34 -7.16 -3.18 0.28
C ALA A 34 -5.82 -2.77 0.92
N ILE A 35 -5.05 -1.91 0.24
CA ILE A 35 -3.79 -1.38 0.78
C ILE A 35 -4.03 -0.52 2.02
N LEU A 36 -5.08 0.33 2.02
CA LEU A 36 -5.43 1.14 3.18
C LEU A 36 -5.85 0.26 4.38
N ALA A 37 -6.59 -0.81 4.14
CA ALA A 37 -6.98 -1.75 5.20
C ALA A 37 -5.75 -2.45 5.79
N ASP A 38 -4.81 -2.89 4.95
CA ASP A 38 -3.54 -3.50 5.37
C ASP A 38 -2.73 -2.53 6.25
N LEU A 39 -2.62 -1.26 5.83
CA LEU A 39 -1.93 -0.20 6.57
C LEU A 39 -2.62 0.17 7.90
N ALA A 40 -3.95 0.12 7.97
CA ALA A 40 -4.69 0.40 9.20
C ALA A 40 -4.58 -0.75 10.23
N SER A 41 -4.22 -1.95 9.78
CA SER A 41 -4.03 -3.14 10.63
C SER A 41 -2.60 -3.35 11.11
N ALA A 42 -1.66 -2.53 10.66
CA ALA A 42 -0.22 -2.61 10.95
C ALA A 42 0.20 -1.63 12.06
#